data_AF-A0A959MJG0-F1
#
_entry.id   AF-A0A959MJG0-F1
#
_cell.length_a   1.000
_cell.length_b   1.000
_cell.length_c   1.000
_cell.angle_alpha   90.00
_cell.angle_beta   90.00
_cell.angle_gamma   90.00
#
_symmetry.space_group_name_H-M   'P 1'
#
loop_
_entity.id
_entity.type
_entity.pdbx_description
1 polymer ?
#
loop_
_entity_poly.entity_id
_entity_poly.type
_entity_poly.pdbx_seq_one_letter_code
_entity_poly.pdbx_strand_id
1 'polypeptide(L)'
;MDTETIIIIAVILLTDALFLFVFLKVRKKKRELALNISALAAEEGWEVLPTTNSSEVYRIQGRLSTGITWEMIGERKGGSNSSGSVQNTTWRTADVQLHDGVLAFGPGIGMKAEGIDLGHGLIQRALRRMFGEELATELADAQMIEVEGEQFTRYYSVFSDQPELAHRFLAEPLPSILVDWRSEKLPFPGLVLWKEGMQVKFTKVADDPEGIQKIVSLCEVLALRGREVIT
;
A
#
# COMPACT_ATOMS: atom_id res chain seq x y z
N MET A 1 30.17 50.87 5.55
CA MET A 1 29.45 49.59 5.52
C MET A 1 29.96 48.83 6.71
N ASP A 2 29.13 48.72 7.73
CA ASP A 2 29.59 48.32 9.04
C ASP A 2 29.72 46.80 9.07
N THR A 3 30.61 46.28 9.91
CA THR A 3 30.89 44.84 10.03
C THR A 3 29.61 44.03 10.25
N GLU A 4 28.64 44.59 10.96
CA GLU A 4 27.31 44.01 11.18
C GLU A 4 26.51 43.85 9.88
N THR A 5 26.53 44.83 8.98
CA THR A 5 25.85 44.76 7.68
C THR A 5 26.47 43.68 6.79
N ILE A 6 27.81 43.52 6.83
CA ILE A 6 28.53 42.47 6.09
C ILE A 6 28.11 41.09 6.58
N ILE A 7 28.02 40.90 7.91
CA ILE A 7 27.63 39.63 8.51
C ILE A 7 26.19 39.27 8.15
N ILE A 8 25.25 40.22 8.23
CA ILE A 8 23.84 39.98 7.88
C ILE A 8 23.70 39.56 6.41
N ILE A 9 24.35 40.28 5.48
CA ILE A 9 24.33 39.93 4.05
C ILE A 9 24.93 38.54 3.81
N ALA A 10 26.05 38.22 4.48
CA ALA A 10 26.69 36.91 4.35
C ALA A 10 25.78 35.77 4.85
N VAL A 11 25.06 35.97 5.95
CA VAL A 11 24.11 34.98 6.48
C VAL A 11 22.95 34.75 5.51
N ILE A 12 22.36 35.81 4.96
CA ILE A 12 21.25 35.72 4.00
C ILE A 12 21.68 34.94 2.74
N LEU A 13 22.83 35.30 2.16
CA LEU A 13 23.36 34.62 0.98
C LEU A 13 23.66 33.14 1.25
N LEU A 14 24.19 32.82 2.43
CA LEU A 14 24.45 31.43 2.82
C LEU A 14 23.14 30.63 2.98
N THR A 15 22.11 31.23 3.59
CA THR A 15 20.80 30.58 3.73
C THR A 15 20.14 30.36 2.38
N ASP A 16 20.16 31.35 1.47
CA ASP A 16 19.58 31.22 0.13
C ASP A 16 20.30 30.16 -0.71
N ALA A 17 21.63 30.12 -0.63
CA ALA A 17 22.42 29.08 -1.29
C ALA A 17 22.06 27.68 -0.76
N LEU A 18 21.84 27.53 0.55
CA LEU A 18 21.42 26.27 1.15
C LEU A 18 20.01 25.86 0.69
N PHE A 19 19.05 26.79 0.69
CA PHE A 19 17.70 26.54 0.19
C PHE A 19 17.70 26.12 -1.28
N LEU A 20 18.47 26.82 -2.12
CA LEU A 20 18.61 26.50 -3.54
C LEU A 20 19.22 25.10 -3.74
N PHE A 21 20.25 24.75 -2.97
CA PHE A 21 20.89 23.45 -3.03
C PHE A 21 19.94 22.30 -2.66
N VAL A 22 19.17 22.46 -1.58
CA VAL A 22 18.15 21.48 -1.17
C VAL A 22 17.07 21.35 -2.24
N PHE A 23 16.58 22.47 -2.77
CA PHE A 23 15.56 22.51 -3.82
C PHE A 23 16.02 21.76 -5.09
N LEU A 24 17.25 22.01 -5.54
CA LEU A 24 17.83 21.33 -6.71
C LEU A 24 17.97 19.81 -6.48
N LYS A 25 18.42 19.38 -5.30
CA LYS A 25 18.52 17.95 -4.96
C LYS A 25 17.17 17.26 -5.00
N VAL A 26 16.13 17.88 -4.43
CA VAL A 26 14.76 17.32 -4.45
C VAL A 26 14.24 17.21 -5.88
N ARG A 27 14.46 18.24 -6.71
CA ARG A 27 14.04 18.24 -8.11
C ARG A 27 14.74 17.14 -8.92
N LYS A 28 16.04 16.94 -8.71
CA LYS A 28 16.81 15.88 -9.39
C LYS A 28 16.27 14.49 -9.04
N LYS A 29 16.06 14.20 -7.75
CA LYS A 29 15.51 12.90 -7.30
C LYS A 29 14.13 12.60 -7.89
N LYS A 30 13.23 13.60 -7.92
CA LYS A 30 11.90 13.44 -8.53
C LYS A 30 11.99 13.09 -10.02
N ARG A 31 12.91 13.74 -10.74
CA ARG A 31 13.12 13.49 -12.17
C ARG A 31 13.72 12.11 -12.43
N GLU A 32 14.71 11.70 -11.64
CA GLU A 32 15.32 10.36 -11.74
C GLU A 32 14.27 9.27 -11.48
N LEU A 33 13.44 9.42 -10.44
CA LEU A 33 12.36 8.48 -10.16
C LEU A 33 11.36 8.38 -11.32
N ALA A 34 10.88 9.52 -11.84
CA ALA A 34 9.93 9.54 -12.95
C ALA A 34 10.50 8.87 -14.21
N LEU A 35 11.77 9.12 -14.53
CA LEU A 35 12.46 8.48 -15.66
C LEU A 35 12.57 6.96 -15.45
N ASN A 36 12.98 6.53 -14.27
CA ASN A 36 13.14 5.12 -13.97
C ASN A 36 11.80 4.37 -13.97
N ILE A 37 10.73 4.98 -13.45
CA ILE A 37 9.37 4.42 -13.53
C ILE A 37 8.91 4.34 -14.97
N SER A 38 9.16 5.37 -15.79
CA SER A 38 8.78 5.34 -17.20
C SER A 38 9.54 4.27 -18.00
N ALA A 39 10.80 4.02 -17.66
CA ALA A 39 11.60 2.97 -18.28
C ALA A 39 11.07 1.58 -17.89
N LEU A 40 10.84 1.34 -16.60
CA LEU A 40 10.26 0.08 -16.11
C LEU A 40 8.88 -0.17 -16.72
N ALA A 41 8.01 0.85 -16.74
CA ALA A 41 6.69 0.73 -17.33
C ALA A 41 6.75 0.37 -18.82
N ALA A 42 7.67 0.97 -19.57
CA ALA A 42 7.86 0.62 -20.98
C ALA A 42 8.36 -0.81 -21.19
N GLU A 43 9.24 -1.30 -20.31
CA GLU A 43 9.75 -2.68 -20.34
C GLU A 43 8.65 -3.71 -20.05
N GLU A 44 7.80 -3.42 -19.06
CA GLU A 44 6.73 -4.31 -18.60
C GLU A 44 5.40 -4.11 -19.38
N GLY A 45 5.35 -3.17 -20.32
CA GLY A 45 4.15 -2.85 -21.10
C GLY A 45 3.05 -2.14 -20.28
N TRP A 46 3.42 -1.47 -19.19
CA TRP A 46 2.55 -0.65 -18.37
C TRP A 46 2.44 0.78 -18.92
N GLU A 47 1.35 1.46 -18.59
CA GLU A 47 1.10 2.85 -18.93
C GLU A 47 1.32 3.74 -17.71
N VAL A 48 2.15 4.79 -17.86
CA VAL A 48 2.30 5.82 -16.83
C VAL A 48 1.25 6.90 -17.06
N LEU A 49 0.33 7.05 -16.12
CA LEU A 49 -0.74 8.03 -16.19
C LEU A 49 -0.31 9.36 -15.53
N PRO A 50 -0.87 10.50 -15.98
CA PRO A 50 -0.64 11.76 -15.30
C PRO A 50 -1.19 11.70 -13.87
N THR A 51 -0.42 12.23 -12.93
CA THR A 51 -0.89 12.38 -11.54
C THR A 51 -1.96 13.45 -11.47
N THR A 52 -3.06 13.12 -10.79
CA THR A 52 -4.23 14.01 -10.67
C THR A 52 -4.17 14.85 -9.40
N ASN A 53 -3.49 14.35 -8.37
CA ASN A 53 -3.38 14.98 -7.07
C ASN A 53 -1.94 15.37 -6.75
N SER A 54 -1.75 16.48 -6.04
CA SER A 54 -0.41 16.95 -5.63
C SER A 54 0.29 16.01 -4.65
N SER A 55 -0.45 15.10 -4.00
CA SER A 55 0.08 14.05 -3.13
C SER A 55 0.55 12.81 -3.89
N GLU A 56 0.15 12.63 -5.14
CA GLU A 56 0.55 11.47 -5.95
C GLU A 56 1.99 11.64 -6.43
N VAL A 57 2.80 10.63 -6.17
CA VAL A 57 4.19 10.51 -6.65
C VAL A 57 4.21 9.90 -8.04
N TYR A 58 3.39 8.88 -8.26
CA TYR A 58 3.20 8.23 -9.55
C TYR A 58 1.82 7.58 -9.61
N ARG A 59 1.37 7.34 -10.84
CA ARG A 59 0.22 6.51 -11.17
C ARG A 59 0.58 5.68 -12.39
N ILE A 60 0.44 4.37 -12.28
CA ILE A 60 0.71 3.44 -13.37
C ILE A 60 -0.47 2.48 -13.52
N GLN A 61 -0.71 2.04 -14.75
CA GLN A 61 -1.74 1.08 -15.07
C GLN A 61 -1.11 -0.06 -15.87
N GLY A 62 -1.58 -1.28 -15.67
CA GLY A 62 -1.12 -2.42 -16.42
C GLY A 62 -2.24 -3.43 -16.69
N ARG A 63 -1.84 -4.50 -17.38
CA ARG A 63 -2.70 -5.63 -17.67
C ARG A 63 -1.90 -6.92 -17.53
N LEU A 64 -2.40 -7.86 -16.75
CA LEU A 64 -1.84 -9.21 -16.64
C LEU A 64 -2.09 -9.98 -17.94
N SER A 65 -1.28 -10.99 -18.20
CA SER A 65 -1.49 -11.95 -19.30
C SER A 65 -2.86 -12.65 -19.24
N THR A 66 -3.46 -12.75 -18.06
CA THR A 66 -4.81 -13.32 -17.83
C THR A 66 -5.95 -12.36 -18.17
N GLY A 67 -5.64 -11.13 -18.58
CA GLY A 67 -6.61 -10.09 -18.96
C GLY A 67 -7.02 -9.15 -17.82
N ILE A 68 -6.61 -9.42 -16.58
CA ILE A 68 -6.88 -8.57 -15.41
C ILE A 68 -6.18 -7.22 -15.62
N THR A 69 -6.95 -6.14 -15.57
CA THR A 69 -6.48 -4.76 -15.58
C THR A 69 -6.29 -4.26 -14.17
N TRP A 70 -5.27 -3.42 -13.96
CA TRP A 70 -4.97 -2.90 -12.63
C TRP A 70 -4.35 -1.52 -12.70
N GLU A 71 -4.48 -0.79 -11.60
CA GLU A 71 -3.86 0.50 -11.39
C GLU A 71 -3.08 0.51 -10.08
N MET A 72 -1.93 1.16 -10.06
CA MET A 72 -1.14 1.41 -8.86
C MET A 72 -0.83 2.89 -8.70
N ILE A 73 -1.07 3.40 -7.49
CA ILE A 73 -0.88 4.80 -7.11
C ILE A 73 0.05 4.85 -5.89
N GLY A 74 1.13 5.61 -6.01
CA GLY A 74 1.99 5.96 -4.87
C GLY A 74 1.66 7.35 -4.34
N GLU A 75 1.32 7.50 -3.06
CA GLU A 75 0.95 8.78 -2.46
C GLU A 75 1.86 9.19 -1.28
N ARG A 76 2.23 10.47 -1.22
CA ARG A 76 2.86 11.12 -0.05
C ARG A 76 2.01 12.31 0.39
N LYS A 77 1.26 12.17 1.48
CA LYS A 77 0.54 13.27 2.12
C LYS A 77 1.40 13.90 3.22
N GLY A 78 1.68 15.19 3.11
CA GLY A 78 2.34 15.97 4.16
C GLY A 78 1.31 16.52 5.14
N GLY A 79 1.41 16.17 6.43
CA GLY A 79 0.66 16.85 7.48
C GLY A 79 1.23 18.25 7.72
N SER A 80 0.38 19.28 7.69
CA SER A 80 0.78 20.68 7.87
C SER A 80 1.16 21.06 9.31
N ASN A 81 1.21 20.12 10.24
CA ASN A 81 1.74 20.32 11.58
C ASN A 81 2.52 19.06 11.98
N SER A 82 3.69 19.26 12.58
CA SER A 82 4.66 18.27 13.07
C SER A 82 4.09 16.87 13.40
N SER A 83 4.66 15.84 12.77
CA SER A 83 4.50 14.39 12.96
C SER A 83 3.49 13.67 12.04
N GLY A 84 4.04 13.06 10.98
CA GLY A 84 3.36 12.03 10.19
C GLY A 84 3.11 12.42 8.74
N SER A 85 4.12 12.32 7.87
CA SER A 85 3.83 12.17 6.44
C SER A 85 3.24 10.79 6.21
N VAL A 86 1.99 10.69 5.75
CA VAL A 86 1.39 9.41 5.38
C VAL A 86 1.90 9.07 3.98
N GLN A 87 2.60 7.94 3.87
CA GLN A 87 3.12 7.43 2.60
C GLN A 87 2.49 6.06 2.36
N ASN A 88 1.83 5.86 1.23
CA ASN A 88 1.24 4.58 0.88
C ASN A 88 1.42 4.27 -0.61
N THR A 89 1.42 2.98 -0.94
CA THR A 89 1.23 2.50 -2.31
C THR A 89 -0.09 1.75 -2.32
N THR A 90 -0.96 2.05 -3.26
CA THR A 90 -2.24 1.36 -3.40
C THR A 90 -2.30 0.75 -4.79
N TRP A 91 -2.45 -0.57 -4.85
CA TRP A 91 -2.72 -1.32 -6.06
C TRP A 91 -4.19 -1.74 -6.06
N ARG A 92 -4.88 -1.66 -7.20
CA ARG A 92 -6.29 -2.02 -7.31
C ARG A 92 -6.66 -2.64 -8.65
N THR A 93 -7.64 -3.52 -8.63
CA THR A 93 -8.31 -4.06 -9.82
C THR A 93 -9.81 -4.21 -9.56
N ALA A 94 -10.63 -3.92 -10.57
CA ALA A 94 -12.08 -4.20 -10.54
C ALA A 94 -12.42 -5.59 -11.12
N ASP A 95 -11.48 -6.25 -11.79
CA ASP A 95 -11.74 -7.53 -12.47
C ASP A 95 -11.78 -8.73 -11.51
N VAL A 96 -11.39 -8.52 -10.25
CA VAL A 96 -11.40 -9.52 -9.17
C VAL A 96 -12.28 -8.97 -8.05
N GLN A 97 -13.57 -9.31 -8.08
CA GLN A 97 -14.58 -8.77 -7.16
C GLN A 97 -15.49 -9.86 -6.64
N LEU A 98 -15.95 -9.71 -5.40
CA LEU A 98 -16.97 -10.59 -4.82
C LEU A 98 -18.36 -10.14 -5.26
N HIS A 99 -19.26 -11.10 -5.49
CA HIS A 99 -20.67 -10.77 -5.69
C HIS A 99 -21.34 -10.37 -4.38
N ASP A 100 -20.94 -11.02 -3.27
CA ASP A 100 -21.42 -10.74 -1.93
C ASP A 100 -20.29 -11.00 -0.92
N GLY A 101 -20.35 -10.28 0.18
CA GLY A 101 -19.43 -10.31 1.31
C GLY A 101 -18.08 -9.63 1.08
N VAL A 102 -17.19 -9.84 2.04
CA VAL A 102 -15.92 -9.13 2.12
C VAL A 102 -14.84 -9.98 2.77
N LEU A 103 -13.65 -9.95 2.18
CA LEU A 103 -12.44 -10.52 2.76
C LEU A 103 -11.40 -9.41 2.93
N ALA A 104 -10.85 -9.27 4.13
CA ALA A 104 -9.73 -8.37 4.41
C ALA A 104 -8.64 -9.09 5.18
N PHE A 105 -7.38 -8.81 4.88
CA PHE A 105 -6.29 -9.17 5.77
C PHE A 105 -5.23 -8.07 5.79
N GLY A 106 -4.48 -7.99 6.88
CA GLY A 106 -3.43 -6.99 7.01
C GLY A 106 -2.55 -7.21 8.23
N PRO A 107 -1.69 -6.24 8.56
CA PRO A 107 -0.82 -6.32 9.72
C PRO A 107 -1.54 -6.78 10.98
N GLY A 108 -0.98 -7.80 11.61
CA GLY A 108 -1.51 -8.41 12.81
C GLY A 108 -1.68 -7.38 13.91
N ILE A 109 -2.85 -7.36 14.54
CA ILE A 109 -3.17 -6.44 15.65
C ILE A 109 -2.51 -6.85 16.98
N GLY A 110 -1.57 -7.81 16.96
CA GLY A 110 -0.73 -8.17 18.10
C GLY A 110 -1.44 -8.93 19.22
N MET A 111 -2.66 -9.42 18.99
CA MET A 111 -3.44 -10.14 19.99
C MET A 111 -3.74 -11.54 19.45
N LYS A 112 -3.14 -12.56 20.08
CA LYS A 112 -3.50 -13.96 19.82
C LYS A 112 -4.99 -14.11 20.17
N ALA A 113 -5.75 -14.61 19.22
CA ALA A 113 -7.19 -14.86 19.33
C ALA A 113 -7.50 -16.09 20.21
N GLU A 114 -6.92 -16.18 21.41
CA GLU A 114 -7.39 -17.13 22.41
C GLU A 114 -8.51 -16.47 23.23
N GLY A 115 -9.74 -16.59 22.74
CA GLY A 115 -10.96 -16.37 23.54
C GLY A 115 -11.31 -14.92 23.92
N ILE A 116 -10.60 -13.92 23.38
CA ILE A 116 -10.96 -12.51 23.57
C ILE A 116 -11.84 -12.08 22.40
N ASP A 117 -13.15 -11.94 22.67
CA ASP A 117 -14.06 -11.22 21.79
C ASP A 117 -13.59 -9.76 21.70
N LEU A 118 -12.82 -9.45 20.66
CA LEU A 118 -12.42 -8.10 20.35
C LEU A 118 -13.68 -7.34 20.02
N GLY A 119 -14.20 -6.61 21.02
CA GLY A 119 -15.43 -5.85 20.85
C GLY A 119 -15.40 -5.07 19.54
N HIS A 120 -16.50 -5.15 18.80
CA HIS A 120 -16.69 -4.66 17.43
C HIS A 120 -16.01 -3.30 17.11
N GLY A 121 -15.96 -2.38 18.08
CA GLY A 121 -15.28 -1.08 17.95
C GLY A 121 -13.76 -1.13 17.75
N LEU A 122 -13.05 -2.13 18.30
CA LEU A 122 -11.60 -2.29 18.11
C LEU A 122 -11.27 -2.79 16.70
N ILE A 123 -12.05 -3.76 16.20
CA ILE A 123 -11.93 -4.27 14.83
C ILE A 123 -12.19 -3.13 13.85
N GLN A 124 -13.30 -2.38 14.01
CA GLN A 124 -13.57 -1.23 13.17
C GLN A 124 -12.44 -0.20 13.20
N ARG A 125 -11.84 0.09 14.36
CA ARG A 125 -10.71 1.04 14.44
C ARG A 125 -9.47 0.53 13.70
N ALA A 126 -9.19 -0.77 13.76
CA ALA A 126 -8.09 -1.39 13.02
C ALA A 126 -8.34 -1.32 11.51
N LEU A 127 -9.55 -1.68 11.07
CA LEU A 127 -9.96 -1.61 9.66
C LEU A 127 -9.93 -0.18 9.12
N ARG A 128 -10.44 0.81 9.87
CA ARG A 128 -10.35 2.24 9.53
C ARG A 128 -8.91 2.69 9.33
N ARG A 129 -8.01 2.22 10.18
CA ARG A 129 -6.59 2.57 10.09
C ARG A 129 -5.93 1.94 8.86
N MET A 130 -6.26 0.69 8.54
CA MET A 130 -5.66 -0.02 7.41
C MET A 130 -6.23 0.46 6.08
N PHE A 131 -7.56 0.48 5.97
CA PHE A 131 -8.27 0.61 4.71
C PHE A 131 -8.97 1.96 4.53
N GLY A 132 -9.27 2.67 5.62
CA GLY A 132 -9.96 3.95 5.61
C GLY A 132 -11.39 3.84 6.15
N GLU A 133 -12.04 4.99 6.37
CA GLU A 133 -13.39 5.07 6.96
C GLU A 133 -14.47 4.42 6.08
N GLU A 134 -14.37 4.58 4.76
CA GLU A 134 -15.34 4.02 3.79
C GLU A 134 -15.35 2.49 3.84
N LEU A 135 -14.19 1.86 3.72
CA LEU A 135 -14.03 0.41 3.77
C LEU A 135 -14.40 -0.19 5.11
N ALA A 136 -14.15 0.51 6.21
CA ALA A 136 -14.52 0.03 7.53
C ALA A 136 -16.04 -0.01 7.78
N THR A 137 -16.81 0.77 7.02
CA THR A 137 -18.28 0.74 7.10
C THR A 137 -18.84 -0.48 6.37
N GLU A 138 -18.26 -0.82 5.21
CA GLU A 138 -18.60 -2.04 4.45
C GLU A 138 -18.20 -3.31 5.21
N LEU A 139 -17.14 -3.24 6.02
CA LEU A 139 -16.66 -4.33 6.88
C LEU A 139 -17.35 -4.38 8.25
N ALA A 140 -18.51 -3.73 8.44
CA ALA A 140 -19.15 -3.68 9.75
C ALA A 140 -19.39 -5.08 10.31
N ASP A 141 -19.95 -6.00 9.53
CA ASP A 141 -20.28 -7.36 9.99
C ASP A 141 -19.11 -8.35 9.90
N ALA A 142 -17.91 -7.89 9.48
CA ALA A 142 -16.74 -8.75 9.34
C ALA A 142 -16.23 -9.22 10.71
N GLN A 143 -15.95 -10.51 10.81
CA GLN A 143 -15.42 -11.14 12.02
C GLN A 143 -13.97 -11.54 11.80
N MET A 144 -13.19 -11.61 12.88
CA MET A 144 -11.82 -12.13 12.79
C MET A 144 -11.88 -13.64 12.52
N ILE A 145 -11.24 -14.08 11.44
CA ILE A 145 -11.19 -15.49 11.06
C ILE A 145 -9.85 -16.08 11.50
N GLU A 146 -9.91 -17.22 12.17
CA GLU A 146 -8.73 -18.02 12.46
C GLU A 146 -8.33 -18.79 11.20
N VAL A 147 -7.07 -18.64 10.77
CA VAL A 147 -6.53 -19.34 9.60
C VAL A 147 -5.33 -20.19 10.01
N GLU A 148 -5.07 -21.25 9.26
CA GLU A 148 -3.94 -22.15 9.53
C GLU A 148 -2.60 -21.45 9.28
N GLY A 149 -1.57 -21.88 10.02
CA GLY A 149 -0.20 -21.37 9.89
C GLY A 149 0.20 -20.40 11.01
N GLU A 150 0.87 -20.91 12.05
CA GLU A 150 1.29 -20.13 13.23
C GLU A 150 2.16 -18.91 12.86
N GLN A 151 3.01 -19.03 11.84
CA GLN A 151 3.84 -17.92 11.39
C GLN A 151 3.02 -16.84 10.69
N PHE A 152 2.00 -17.21 9.92
CA PHE A 152 1.13 -16.27 9.25
C PHE A 152 0.28 -15.50 10.27
N THR A 153 -0.39 -16.21 11.19
CA THR A 153 -1.25 -15.59 12.22
C THR A 153 -0.48 -14.72 13.21
N ARG A 154 0.83 -14.94 13.35
CA ARG A 154 1.72 -14.04 14.10
C ARG A 154 1.86 -12.66 13.46
N TYR A 155 1.78 -12.58 12.14
CA TYR A 155 2.05 -11.37 11.37
C TYR A 155 0.82 -10.74 10.74
N TYR A 156 -0.24 -11.52 10.51
CA TYR A 156 -1.43 -11.09 9.81
C TYR A 156 -2.69 -11.38 10.62
N SER A 157 -3.66 -10.48 10.50
CA SER A 157 -5.03 -10.70 10.97
C SER A 157 -5.96 -10.73 9.77
N VAL A 158 -6.92 -11.66 9.80
CA VAL A 158 -7.88 -11.91 8.73
C VAL A 158 -9.26 -11.57 9.23
N PHE A 159 -10.01 -10.84 8.43
CA PHE A 159 -11.38 -10.44 8.71
C PHE A 159 -12.25 -10.84 7.51
N SER A 160 -13.36 -11.50 7.77
CA SER A 160 -14.31 -11.91 6.74
C SER A 160 -15.70 -12.06 7.35
N ASP A 161 -16.74 -11.85 6.55
CA ASP A 161 -18.10 -12.31 6.86
C ASP A 161 -18.37 -13.74 6.32
N GLN A 162 -17.46 -14.25 5.49
CA GLN A 162 -17.47 -15.61 4.92
C GLN A 162 -16.17 -16.34 5.32
N PRO A 163 -16.16 -17.15 6.38
CA PRO A 163 -14.98 -17.88 6.82
C PRO A 163 -14.39 -18.81 5.75
N GLU A 164 -15.25 -19.51 5.00
CA GLU A 164 -14.86 -20.46 3.96
C GLU A 164 -14.11 -19.76 2.82
N LEU A 165 -14.53 -18.53 2.48
CA LEU A 165 -13.85 -17.70 1.49
C LEU A 165 -12.43 -17.36 1.96
N ALA A 166 -12.26 -16.98 3.23
CA ALA A 166 -10.96 -16.67 3.81
C ALA A 166 -10.03 -17.88 3.77
N HIS A 167 -10.51 -19.06 4.16
CA HIS A 167 -9.73 -20.31 4.10
C HIS A 167 -9.33 -20.70 2.68
N ARG A 168 -10.25 -20.58 1.71
CA ARG A 168 -9.92 -20.85 0.30
C ARG A 168 -8.90 -19.85 -0.23
N PHE A 169 -9.09 -18.56 0.03
CA PHE A 169 -8.17 -17.51 -0.43
C PHE A 169 -6.77 -17.68 0.16
N LEU A 170 -6.68 -17.90 1.48
CA LEU A 170 -5.44 -18.05 2.22
C LEU A 170 -4.94 -19.49 2.33
N ALA A 171 -5.37 -20.39 1.44
CA ALA A 171 -4.73 -21.70 1.36
C ALA A 171 -3.31 -21.57 0.74
N GLU A 172 -2.48 -22.58 0.97
CA GLU A 172 -1.13 -22.63 0.40
C GLU A 172 -1.14 -22.46 -1.14
N PRO A 173 -0.15 -21.76 -1.71
CA PRO A 173 1.10 -21.29 -1.07
C PRO A 173 1.04 -19.87 -0.47
N LEU A 174 -0.13 -19.24 -0.42
CA LEU A 174 -0.21 -17.80 -0.16
C LEU A 174 0.29 -17.36 1.23
N PRO A 175 -0.04 -18.06 2.34
CA PRO A 175 0.48 -17.72 3.66
C PRO A 175 2.01 -17.71 3.71
N SER A 176 2.64 -18.71 3.09
CA SER A 176 4.10 -18.82 3.00
C SER A 176 4.73 -17.62 2.28
N ILE A 177 4.16 -17.22 1.12
CA ILE A 177 4.63 -16.05 0.37
C ILE A 177 4.52 -14.76 1.20
N LEU A 178 3.42 -14.58 1.93
CA LEU A 178 3.20 -13.38 2.77
C LEU A 178 4.13 -13.34 3.99
N VAL A 179 4.53 -14.49 4.53
CA VAL A 179 5.53 -14.60 5.60
C VAL A 179 6.93 -14.29 5.09
N ASP A 180 7.31 -14.82 3.92
CA ASP A 180 8.60 -14.55 3.29
C ASP A 180 8.74 -13.06 2.92
N TRP A 181 7.69 -12.48 2.35
CA TRP A 181 7.59 -11.04 2.07
C TRP A 181 7.89 -10.21 3.31
N ARG A 182 7.39 -10.64 4.47
CA ARG A 182 7.66 -9.96 5.74
C ARG A 182 9.11 -10.12 6.17
N SER A 183 9.68 -11.30 6.02
CA SER A 183 11.07 -11.60 6.40
C SER A 183 12.09 -10.75 5.61
N GLU A 184 11.76 -10.38 4.38
CA GLU A 184 12.54 -9.45 3.55
C GLU A 184 12.44 -7.97 3.97
N LYS A 185 11.68 -7.66 5.04
CA LYS A 185 11.44 -6.29 5.54
C LYS A 185 10.77 -5.37 4.51
N LEU A 186 10.03 -5.95 3.57
CA LEU A 186 9.24 -5.21 2.59
C LEU A 186 8.03 -4.51 3.24
N PRO A 187 7.43 -3.51 2.56
CA PRO A 187 6.24 -2.83 3.07
C PRO A 187 5.11 -3.83 3.34
N PHE A 188 4.47 -3.71 4.50
CA PHE A 188 3.40 -4.62 4.89
C PHE A 188 2.17 -4.47 3.97
N PRO A 189 1.70 -5.55 3.32
CA PRO A 189 0.48 -5.51 2.52
C PRO A 189 -0.74 -5.63 3.43
N GLY A 190 -1.75 -4.81 3.15
CA GLY A 190 -3.12 -5.04 3.58
C GLY A 190 -4.01 -5.19 2.35
N LEU A 191 -4.76 -6.27 2.26
CA LEU A 191 -5.69 -6.54 1.17
C LEU A 191 -7.12 -6.38 1.66
N VAL A 192 -7.98 -5.84 0.81
CA VAL A 192 -9.43 -6.06 0.89
C VAL A 192 -9.92 -6.50 -0.49
N LEU A 193 -10.80 -7.48 -0.50
CA LEU A 193 -11.51 -8.01 -1.65
C LEU A 193 -13.00 -7.91 -1.34
N TRP A 194 -13.75 -7.22 -2.19
CA TRP A 194 -15.16 -6.94 -1.98
C TRP A 194 -15.88 -6.62 -3.32
N LYS A 195 -17.11 -6.09 -3.25
CA LYS A 195 -17.94 -5.79 -4.44
C LYS A 195 -17.35 -4.78 -5.45
N GLU A 196 -16.54 -3.80 -5.04
CA GLU A 196 -15.84 -2.90 -5.99
C GLU A 196 -14.52 -3.46 -6.53
N GLY A 197 -14.09 -4.64 -6.07
CA GLY A 197 -12.88 -5.29 -6.55
C GLY A 197 -11.88 -5.63 -5.45
N MET A 198 -10.62 -5.75 -5.85
CA MET A 198 -9.52 -6.07 -4.98
C MET A 198 -8.60 -4.86 -4.87
N GLN A 199 -8.26 -4.49 -3.63
CA GLN A 199 -7.31 -3.44 -3.31
C GLN A 199 -6.23 -3.97 -2.38
N VAL A 200 -4.97 -3.70 -2.72
CA VAL A 200 -3.82 -3.98 -1.87
C VAL A 200 -3.12 -2.67 -1.52
N LYS A 201 -3.01 -2.40 -0.23
CA LYS A 201 -2.43 -1.17 0.30
C LYS A 201 -1.18 -1.49 1.10
N PHE A 202 -0.12 -0.73 0.80
CA PHE A 202 1.18 -0.85 1.44
C PHE A 202 1.43 0.37 2.33
N THR A 203 2.09 0.12 3.46
CA THR A 203 2.41 1.14 4.49
C THR A 203 3.50 2.14 4.08
N LYS A 204 4.07 2.01 2.88
CA LYS A 204 5.10 2.89 2.32
C LYS A 204 4.89 3.10 0.82
N VAL A 205 5.40 4.22 0.31
CA VAL A 205 5.56 4.44 -1.13
C VAL A 205 6.79 3.68 -1.60
N ALA A 206 6.66 2.83 -2.62
CA ALA A 206 7.82 2.30 -3.33
C ALA A 206 8.51 3.45 -4.08
N ASP A 207 9.76 3.72 -3.76
CA ASP A 207 10.52 4.87 -4.25
C ASP A 207 11.65 4.50 -5.22
N ASP A 208 11.64 3.24 -5.68
CA ASP A 208 12.55 2.71 -6.67
C ASP A 208 11.86 1.65 -7.58
N PRO A 209 12.40 1.39 -8.78
CA PRO A 209 11.80 0.44 -9.73
C PRO A 209 11.70 -1.00 -9.21
N GLU A 210 12.70 -1.48 -8.46
CA GLU A 210 12.71 -2.86 -7.94
C GLU A 210 11.59 -3.05 -6.91
N GLY A 211 11.40 -2.08 -6.02
CA GLY A 211 10.31 -2.07 -5.07
C GLY A 211 8.94 -2.02 -5.75
N ILE A 212 8.80 -1.25 -6.82
CA ILE A 212 7.57 -1.21 -7.64
C ILE A 212 7.29 -2.58 -8.27
N GLN A 213 8.30 -3.18 -8.91
CA GLN A 213 8.15 -4.48 -9.57
C GLN A 213 7.76 -5.57 -8.57
N LYS A 214 8.43 -5.64 -7.42
CA LYS A 214 8.08 -6.59 -6.34
C LYS A 214 6.64 -6.43 -5.87
N ILE A 215 6.18 -5.19 -5.68
CA ILE A 215 4.80 -4.92 -5.26
C ILE A 215 3.82 -5.41 -6.32
N VAL A 216 4.07 -5.10 -7.60
CA VAL A 216 3.21 -5.55 -8.70
C VAL A 216 3.18 -7.08 -8.74
N SER A 217 4.33 -7.75 -8.70
CA SER A 217 4.40 -9.22 -8.71
C SER A 217 3.61 -9.87 -7.56
N LEU A 218 3.69 -9.33 -6.34
CA LEU A 218 2.86 -9.81 -5.22
C LEU A 218 1.37 -9.60 -5.50
N CYS A 219 0.99 -8.43 -5.99
CA CYS A 219 -0.40 -8.11 -6.28
C CYS A 219 -0.97 -8.98 -7.42
N GLU A 220 -0.15 -9.34 -8.40
CA GLU A 220 -0.54 -10.27 -9.47
C GLU A 220 -0.84 -11.66 -8.91
N VAL A 221 0.02 -12.19 -8.04
CA VAL A 221 -0.23 -13.47 -7.34
C VAL A 221 -1.54 -13.42 -6.56
N LEU A 222 -1.77 -12.33 -5.81
CA LEU A 222 -3.01 -12.13 -5.06
C LEU A 222 -4.24 -12.05 -5.97
N ALA A 223 -4.12 -11.37 -7.12
CA ALA A 223 -5.23 -11.18 -8.06
C ALA A 223 -5.62 -12.49 -8.74
N LEU A 224 -4.61 -13.27 -9.16
CA LEU A 224 -4.83 -14.61 -9.71
C LEU A 224 -5.49 -15.51 -8.67
N ARG A 225 -5.03 -15.47 -7.42
CA ARG A 225 -5.64 -16.24 -6.33
C ARG A 225 -7.08 -15.83 -6.07
N GLY A 226 -7.36 -14.53 -6.03
CA GLY A 226 -8.72 -14.03 -5.87
C GLY A 226 -9.62 -14.51 -6.98
N ARG A 227 -9.17 -14.44 -8.23
CA ARG A 227 -9.93 -14.92 -9.39
C ARG A 227 -10.25 -16.41 -9.29
N GLU A 228 -9.29 -17.26 -8.96
CA GLU A 228 -9.48 -18.70 -8.77
C GLU A 228 -10.51 -19.06 -7.70
N VAL A 229 -10.62 -18.22 -6.66
CA VAL A 229 -11.52 -18.49 -5.54
C VAL A 229 -12.94 -18.01 -5.83
N ILE A 230 -13.09 -16.97 -6.65
CA ILE A 230 -14.39 -16.40 -7.03
C ILE A 230 -15.07 -17.21 -8.15
N THR A 231 -14.31 -17.76 -9.08
CA THR A 231 -14.82 -18.62 -10.18
C THR A 231 -15.13 -20.03 -9.70
#